data_AF-A0A8J6XJ30-F1
#
_entry.id   AF-A0A8J6XJ30-F1
#
_cell.length_a   1.000
_cell.length_b   1.000
_cell.length_c   1.000
_cell.angle_alpha   90.00
_cell.angle_beta   90.00
_cell.angle_gamma   90.00
#
_symmetry.space_group_name_H-M   'P 1'
#
loop_
_entity.id
_entity.type
_entity.pdbx_description
1 polymer ?
#
loop_
_entity_poly.entity_id
_entity_poly.type
_entity_poly.pdbx_seq_one_letter_code
_entity_poly.pdbx_strand_id
1 'polypeptide(L)'
;MAYKITSECISCNVCLSACPTGAVKVVEDRVWIDPNLCTNCVGSVYTVAQCKAVCPTSNGCVKQPADYWEGWFTTYNRLIAKLTKKQNYWDKWYESYSQKFSEQLSRRQGAVHT
;
A
#
# COMPACT_ATOMS: atom_id res chain seq x y z
N MET A 1 -13.49 9.00 -12.39
CA MET A 1 -12.53 8.61 -11.33
C MET A 1 -11.96 9.86 -10.71
N ALA A 2 -12.09 10.05 -9.40
CA ALA A 2 -11.62 11.26 -8.72
C ALA A 2 -10.88 10.91 -7.44
N TYR A 3 -10.03 11.82 -6.96
CA TYR A 3 -9.48 11.74 -5.60
C TYR A 3 -10.56 12.15 -4.58
N LYS A 4 -10.46 11.62 -3.35
CA LYS A 4 -11.28 12.03 -2.21
C LYS A 4 -10.44 12.48 -1.04
N ILE A 5 -11.02 13.32 -0.20
CA ILE A 5 -10.49 13.66 1.12
C ILE A 5 -10.88 12.57 2.12
N THR A 6 -9.98 12.22 3.04
CA THR A 6 -10.21 11.22 4.09
C THR A 6 -10.26 11.89 5.47
N SER A 7 -10.56 11.12 6.50
CA SER A 7 -10.47 11.55 7.90
C SER A 7 -9.04 11.86 8.36
N GLU A 8 -8.01 11.51 7.58
CA GLU A 8 -6.60 11.86 7.86
C GLU A 8 -6.24 13.25 7.32
N CYS A 9 -7.22 14.03 6.85
CA CYS A 9 -7.04 15.43 6.48
C CYS A 9 -6.99 16.31 7.72
N ILE A 10 -5.97 17.17 7.79
CA ILE A 10 -5.75 18.13 8.89
C ILE A 10 -6.13 19.58 8.51
N SER A 11 -6.91 19.76 7.45
CA SER A 11 -7.34 21.08 6.94
C SER A 11 -6.21 22.11 6.76
N CYS A 12 -5.01 21.66 6.39
CA CYS A 12 -3.85 22.54 6.14
C CYS A 12 -3.96 23.39 4.86
N ASN A 13 -4.95 23.12 4.01
CA ASN A 13 -5.28 23.84 2.79
C ASN A 13 -4.21 23.92 1.68
N VAL A 14 -3.05 23.29 1.83
CA VAL A 14 -1.96 23.29 0.83
C VAL A 14 -2.40 22.72 -0.53
N CYS A 15 -3.35 21.78 -0.54
CA CYS A 15 -3.84 21.16 -1.78
C CYS A 15 -4.76 22.05 -2.62
N LEU A 16 -5.27 23.17 -2.09
CA LEU A 16 -6.14 24.09 -2.83
C LEU A 16 -5.38 24.74 -4.00
N SER A 17 -4.22 25.33 -3.72
CA SER A 17 -3.38 25.99 -4.74
C SER A 17 -2.69 25.00 -5.68
N ALA A 18 -2.48 23.76 -5.23
CA ALA A 18 -1.84 22.73 -6.03
C ALA A 18 -2.76 22.12 -7.10
N CYS A 19 -4.09 22.27 -7.00
CA CYS A 19 -5.03 21.63 -7.91
C CYS A 19 -5.15 22.42 -9.24
N PRO A 20 -4.74 21.86 -10.40
CA PRO A 20 -4.71 22.61 -11.66
C PRO A 20 -6.11 22.90 -12.23
N THR A 21 -7.13 22.17 -11.81
CA THR A 21 -8.52 22.31 -12.29
C THR A 21 -9.44 22.99 -11.29
N GLY A 22 -8.93 23.43 -10.14
CA GLY A 22 -9.76 24.01 -9.08
C GLY A 22 -10.77 23.02 -8.47
N ALA A 23 -10.52 21.70 -8.58
CA ALA A 23 -11.41 20.69 -8.03
C ALA A 23 -11.41 20.65 -6.49
N VAL A 24 -10.33 21.07 -5.84
CA VAL A 24 -10.23 21.11 -4.37
C VAL A 24 -10.89 22.39 -3.85
N LYS A 25 -11.88 22.26 -2.96
CA LYS A 25 -12.68 23.37 -2.40
C LYS A 25 -12.81 23.22 -0.88
N VAL A 26 -13.19 24.30 -0.20
CA VAL A 26 -13.61 24.26 1.21
C VAL A 26 -15.13 24.37 1.26
N VAL A 27 -15.77 23.41 1.91
CA VAL A 27 -17.22 23.34 2.11
C VAL A 27 -17.45 23.00 3.58
N GLU A 28 -18.20 23.84 4.30
CA GLU A 28 -18.47 23.65 5.74
C GLU A 28 -17.17 23.44 6.56
N ASP A 29 -16.17 24.30 6.35
CA ASP A 29 -14.85 24.24 7.00
C ASP A 29 -14.05 22.94 6.79
N ARG A 30 -14.46 22.10 5.83
CA ARG A 30 -13.75 20.89 5.43
C ARG A 30 -13.28 20.98 3.99
N VAL A 31 -12.09 20.43 3.75
CA VAL A 31 -11.58 20.26 2.39
C VAL A 31 -12.39 19.18 1.70
N TRP A 32 -12.82 19.45 0.46
CA TRP A 32 -13.59 18.56 -0.38
C TRP A 32 -13.05 18.59 -1.82
N ILE A 33 -13.24 17.51 -2.58
CA ILE A 33 -12.83 17.42 -3.99
C ILE A 33 -14.07 17.22 -4.85
N ASP A 34 -14.25 18.14 -5.79
CA ASP A 34 -15.28 18.09 -6.82
C ASP A 34 -14.97 17.00 -7.85
N PRO A 35 -15.74 15.89 -7.89
CA PRO A 35 -15.45 14.80 -8.79
C PRO A 35 -15.65 15.18 -10.26
N ASN A 36 -16.46 16.20 -10.56
CA ASN A 36 -16.72 16.65 -11.92
C ASN A 36 -15.55 17.48 -12.49
N LEU A 37 -14.75 18.09 -11.62
CA LEU A 37 -13.57 18.88 -12.00
C LEU A 37 -12.27 18.08 -11.85
N CYS A 38 -12.27 16.98 -11.09
CA CYS A 38 -11.08 16.19 -10.84
C CYS A 38 -10.72 15.32 -12.05
N THR A 39 -9.66 15.70 -12.77
CA THR A 39 -9.14 14.93 -13.92
C THR A 39 -8.09 13.89 -13.53
N ASN A 40 -7.89 13.64 -12.24
CA ASN A 40 -6.71 12.94 -11.70
C ASN A 40 -5.37 13.56 -12.12
N CYS A 41 -5.38 14.84 -12.50
CA CYS A 41 -4.25 15.55 -13.12
C CYS A 41 -3.78 14.93 -14.45
N VAL A 42 -4.56 14.04 -15.07
CA VAL A 42 -4.32 13.53 -16.43
C VAL A 42 -4.53 14.68 -17.42
N GLY A 43 -3.61 14.82 -18.39
CA GLY A 43 -3.64 15.92 -19.36
C GLY A 43 -3.21 17.28 -18.80
N SER A 44 -2.85 17.37 -17.51
CA SER A 44 -2.16 18.53 -16.96
C SER A 44 -0.65 18.42 -17.17
N VAL A 45 0.07 19.54 -17.08
CA VAL A 45 1.54 19.60 -17.15
C VAL A 45 2.21 18.66 -16.14
N TYR A 46 1.54 18.38 -15.02
CA TYR A 46 2.14 17.64 -13.92
C TYR A 46 2.02 16.12 -14.05
N THR A 47 1.05 15.59 -14.82
CA THR A 47 0.72 14.14 -15.02
C THR A 47 0.56 13.26 -13.76
N VAL A 48 0.90 13.78 -12.57
CA VAL A 48 0.77 13.16 -11.25
C VAL A 48 -0.17 13.99 -10.39
N ALA A 49 -0.88 13.33 -9.47
CA ALA A 49 -1.88 13.97 -8.63
C ALA A 49 -1.26 14.96 -7.63
N GLN A 50 -1.40 16.25 -7.90
CA GLN A 50 -0.79 17.30 -7.10
C GLN A 50 -1.33 17.36 -5.68
N CYS A 51 -2.64 17.19 -5.48
CA CYS A 51 -3.27 17.18 -4.16
C CYS A 51 -2.75 16.06 -3.24
N LYS A 52 -2.31 14.93 -3.82
CA LYS A 52 -1.64 13.84 -3.09
C LYS A 52 -0.18 14.17 -2.80
N ALA A 53 0.54 14.70 -3.80
CA ALA A 53 1.97 15.02 -3.69
C ALA A 53 2.27 16.04 -2.58
N VAL A 54 1.38 17.02 -2.40
CA VAL A 54 1.55 18.06 -1.36
C VAL A 54 0.89 17.72 -0.03
N CYS A 55 0.29 16.53 0.12
CA CYS A 55 -0.45 16.16 1.33
C CYS A 55 0.51 15.77 2.47
N PRO A 56 0.59 16.53 3.57
CA PRO A 56 1.57 16.29 4.63
C PRO A 56 1.32 14.99 5.40
N THR A 57 0.07 14.55 5.51
CA THR A 57 -0.28 13.27 6.16
C THR A 57 -0.13 12.07 5.24
N SER A 58 0.26 12.29 3.98
CA SER A 58 0.25 11.32 2.88
C SER A 58 -1.13 10.74 2.56
N ASN A 59 -2.06 10.59 3.49
CA ASN A 59 -3.33 9.89 3.33
C ASN A 59 -4.56 10.79 3.41
N GLY A 60 -4.40 12.09 3.69
CA GLY A 60 -5.51 13.05 3.72
C GLY A 60 -6.22 13.20 2.35
N CYS A 61 -5.56 12.82 1.26
CA CYS A 61 -6.12 12.74 -0.08
C CYS A 61 -5.78 11.37 -0.70
N VAL A 62 -6.77 10.64 -1.23
CA VAL A 62 -6.58 9.29 -1.80
C VAL A 62 -7.32 9.11 -3.11
N LYS A 63 -6.73 8.36 -4.04
CA LYS A 63 -7.37 7.95 -5.30
C LYS A 63 -8.53 7.03 -4.96
N GLN A 64 -9.75 7.34 -5.42
CA GLN A 64 -10.84 6.38 -5.38
C GLN A 64 -10.61 5.31 -6.46
N PRO A 65 -10.91 4.03 -6.18
CA PRO A 65 -10.80 2.97 -7.18
C PRO A 65 -11.94 3.03 -8.22
N ALA A 66 -11.58 2.75 -9.49
CA ALA A 66 -12.41 2.36 -10.66
C ALA A 66 -13.84 2.02 -10.34
N ASP A 67 -13.83 0.87 -9.70
CA ASP A 67 -14.90 -0.01 -9.40
C ASP A 67 -14.45 -0.78 -8.15
N TYR A 68 -15.34 -1.66 -7.71
CA TYR A 68 -15.07 -2.56 -6.61
C TYR A 68 -13.82 -3.43 -6.85
N TRP A 69 -13.58 -3.88 -8.09
CA TRP A 69 -12.52 -4.82 -8.42
C TRP A 69 -11.13 -4.19 -8.35
N GLU A 70 -10.91 -2.97 -8.86
CA GLU A 70 -9.63 -2.25 -8.76
C GLU A 70 -9.22 -2.08 -7.28
N GLY A 71 -10.19 -1.73 -6.42
CA GLY A 71 -9.97 -1.60 -4.98
C GLY A 71 -9.66 -2.93 -4.30
N TRP A 72 -10.41 -3.98 -4.64
CA TRP A 72 -10.22 -5.33 -4.13
C TRP A 72 -8.84 -5.88 -4.52
N PHE A 73 -8.47 -5.83 -5.80
CA PHE A 73 -7.19 -6.33 -6.31
C PHE A 73 -6.00 -5.58 -5.70
N THR A 74 -6.09 -4.26 -5.55
CA THR A 74 -5.05 -3.46 -4.88
C THR A 74 -4.82 -3.93 -3.44
N THR A 75 -5.91 -4.15 -2.70
CA THR A 75 -5.84 -4.62 -1.32
C THR A 75 -5.30 -6.05 -1.24
N TYR A 76 -5.82 -6.94 -2.08
CA TYR A 76 -5.37 -8.33 -2.20
C TYR A 76 -3.87 -8.41 -2.49
N ASN A 77 -3.38 -7.73 -3.54
CA ASN A 77 -1.97 -7.76 -3.93
C ASN A 77 -1.06 -7.23 -2.81
N ARG A 78 -1.47 -6.16 -2.11
CA ARG A 78 -0.73 -5.64 -0.95
C ARG A 78 -0.63 -6.67 0.18
N LEU A 79 -1.72 -7.37 0.47
CA LEU A 79 -1.74 -8.41 1.51
C LEU A 79 -0.90 -9.61 1.10
N ILE A 80 -1.05 -10.08 -0.14
CA ILE A 80 -0.25 -11.16 -0.70
C ILE A 80 1.24 -10.82 -0.62
N ALA A 81 1.67 -9.62 -1.03
CA ALA A 81 3.07 -9.20 -0.92
C ALA A 81 3.62 -9.20 0.51
N LYS A 82 2.78 -8.89 1.52
CA LYS A 82 3.16 -9.00 2.94
C LYS A 82 3.26 -10.46 3.38
N LEU A 83 2.40 -11.32 2.86
CA LEU A 83 2.37 -12.75 3.19
C LEU A 83 3.51 -13.53 2.51
N THR A 84 3.82 -13.24 1.24
CA THR A 84 4.94 -13.86 0.51
C THR A 84 6.31 -13.41 1.00
N LYS A 85 6.44 -12.32 1.77
CA LYS A 85 7.67 -12.06 2.54
C LYS A 85 7.96 -13.11 3.62
N LYS A 86 7.03 -14.04 3.92
CA LYS A 86 7.23 -15.18 4.83
C LYS A 86 7.45 -16.51 4.12
N GLN A 87 7.60 -16.54 2.79
CA GLN A 87 7.57 -17.78 1.99
C GLN A 87 8.60 -18.82 2.47
N ASN A 88 9.75 -18.38 2.96
CA ASN A 88 10.84 -19.27 3.34
C ASN A 88 10.77 -19.76 4.79
N TYR A 89 9.67 -19.51 5.53
CA TYR A 89 9.57 -19.97 6.92
C TYR A 89 9.57 -21.51 7.00
N TRP A 90 8.73 -22.16 6.22
CA TRP A 90 8.61 -23.62 6.21
C TRP A 90 9.83 -24.29 5.58
N ASP A 91 10.40 -23.69 4.52
CA ASP A 91 11.62 -24.19 3.89
C ASP A 91 12.80 -24.15 4.85
N LYS A 92 13.04 -23.01 5.51
CA LYS A 92 14.11 -22.87 6.51
C LYS A 92 13.91 -23.78 7.71
N TRP A 93 12.67 -23.95 8.16
CA TRP A 93 12.36 -24.86 9.26
C TRP A 93 12.64 -26.31 8.87
N TYR A 94 12.22 -26.73 7.68
CA TYR A 94 12.42 -28.09 7.18
C TYR A 94 13.90 -28.42 6.96
N GLU A 95 14.67 -27.49 6.35
CA GLU A 95 16.11 -27.60 6.21
C GLU A 95 16.81 -27.77 7.56
N SER A 96 16.47 -26.93 8.55
CA SER A 96 17.08 -27.00 9.87
C SER A 96 16.74 -28.29 10.62
N TYR A 97 15.48 -28.73 10.54
CA TYR A 97 15.03 -29.97 11.17
C TYR A 97 15.70 -31.21 10.56
N SER A 98 15.69 -31.30 9.22
CA SER A 98 16.26 -32.45 8.48
C SER A 98 17.77 -32.57 8.68
N GLN A 99 18.51 -31.46 8.76
CA GLN A 99 19.93 -31.45 9.08
C GLN A 99 20.19 -32.01 10.49
N LYS A 100 19.50 -31.49 11.52
CA LYS A 100 19.67 -31.96 12.90
C LYS A 100 19.30 -33.44 13.06
N PHE A 101 18.25 -33.88 12.36
CA PHE A 101 17.85 -35.28 12.39
C PHE A 101 18.92 -36.19 11.76
N SER A 102 19.51 -35.78 10.63
CA SER A 102 20.61 -36.50 9.98
C SER A 102 21.85 -36.60 10.88
N GLU A 103 22.21 -35.51 11.59
CA GLU A 103 23.29 -35.51 12.58
C GLU A 103 23.03 -36.45 13.76
N GLN A 104 21.80 -36.54 14.22
CA GLN A 104 21.44 -37.47 15.30
C GLN A 104 21.52 -38.93 14.85
N LEU A 105 21.11 -39.23 13.62
CA LEU A 105 21.21 -40.56 13.03
C LEU A 105 22.67 -41.00 12.85
N SER A 106 23.53 -40.12 12.33
CA SER A 106 24.96 -40.43 12.14
C SER A 106 25.67 -40.66 13.48
N ARG A 107 25.35 -39.88 14.52
CA ARG A 107 25.87 -40.10 15.88
C ARG A 107 25.43 -41.44 16.46
N ARG A 108 24.17 -41.84 16.23
CA ARG A 108 23.68 -43.15 16.67
C ARG A 108 24.34 -44.31 15.91
N GLN A 109 24.59 -44.16 14.61
CA GLN A 109 25.30 -45.17 13.81
C GLN A 109 26.79 -45.28 14.21
N GLY A 110 27.45 -44.15 14.51
CA GLY A 110 28.82 -44.15 15.01
C GLY A 110 28.97 -44.79 16.39
N ALA A 111 27.98 -44.65 17.27
CA ALA A 111 27.97 -45.26 18.60
C ALA A 111 27.69 -46.78 18.59
N VAL A 112 27.27 -47.35 17.45
CA VAL A 112 27.00 -48.80 17.28
C VAL A 112 28.23 -49.55 16.72
N HIS A 113 29.26 -48.83 16.26
CA HIS A 113 30.47 -49.39 15.62
C HIS A 113 31.78 -49.23 16.41
N THR A 114 31.70 -48.84 17.68
CA THR A 114 32.77 -48.94 18.70
C THR A 114 32.30 -49.86 19.81
#